data_AF-A0A1H0JF98-F1
#
_entry.id   AF-A0A1H0JF98-F1
#
_cell.length_a   1.000
_cell.length_b   1.000
_cell.length_c   1.000
_cell.angle_alpha   90.00
_cell.angle_beta   90.00
_cell.angle_gamma   90.00
#
_symmetry.space_group_name_H-M   'P 1'
#
loop_
_entity.id
_entity.type
_entity.pdbx_description
1 polymer ?
#
loop_
_entity_poly.entity_id
_entity_poly.type
_entity_poly.pdbx_seq_one_letter_code
_entity_poly.pdbx_strand_id
1 'polypeptide(L)'
;MNLDIFSEIQNPRPWPPGDDHQHLRIQQAIEQAVLADESGYGCWWQVEHHGAEEFSLSSAPELLLAALSQRTSRIRLGHAVLAPREINHPIRIAERAAMLDQLSGGCAEIGLTRSTPPEWRLFGADPATVRERTRDAFEVVPKMWTGDTSVSGGVPVVPAPHQRPHPPLWQAASSPASFEEAGRRGVGVLGTTLWEPLDRVARLVGLYRAAAAECREPVGAVVNDQVAFFTFVHCAETDEQAMRDGAAAAAGTRPALSPSSRPPTPSWRPWSGRRR
;
A
#
# COMPACT_ATOMS: atom_id res chain seq x y z
N MET A 1 11.33 13.85 -9.05
CA MET A 1 11.13 12.88 -7.95
C MET A 1 9.74 13.15 -7.41
N ASN A 2 8.85 12.16 -7.45
CA ASN A 2 7.51 12.28 -6.88
C ASN A 2 7.57 11.78 -5.44
N LEU A 3 6.96 12.52 -4.51
CA LEU A 3 6.79 12.08 -3.13
C LEU A 3 5.39 11.53 -2.98
N ASP A 4 5.28 10.35 -2.38
CA ASP A 4 4.02 9.67 -2.10
C ASP A 4 3.79 9.61 -0.58
N ILE A 5 2.56 9.31 -0.18
CA ILE A 5 2.20 9.04 1.21
C ILE A 5 1.91 7.55 1.36
N PHE A 6 2.48 6.93 2.40
CA PHE A 6 2.18 5.56 2.81
C PHE A 6 1.44 5.60 4.14
N SER A 7 0.23 5.05 4.18
CA SER A 7 -0.69 5.21 5.31
C SER A 7 -1.04 3.87 5.95
N GLU A 8 -0.65 3.74 7.22
CA GLU A 8 -1.03 2.65 8.12
C GLU A 8 -2.36 2.92 8.84
N ILE A 9 -2.75 4.20 9.00
CA ILE A 9 -3.79 4.64 9.95
C ILE A 9 -3.49 4.10 11.36
N GLN A 10 -2.28 4.41 11.85
CA GLN A 10 -1.83 3.92 13.16
C GLN A 10 -2.72 4.46 14.29
N ASN A 11 -2.95 3.63 15.31
CA ASN A 11 -3.81 3.96 16.44
C ASN A 11 -3.17 3.51 17.77
N PRO A 12 -1.95 4.01 18.08
CA PRO A 12 -1.21 3.57 19.24
C PRO A 12 -1.89 3.98 20.55
N ARG A 13 -1.76 3.14 21.59
CA ARG A 13 -2.20 3.46 22.95
C ARG A 13 -1.31 4.55 23.61
N PRO A 14 -1.81 5.30 24.61
CA PRO A 14 -3.14 5.19 25.21
C PRO A 14 -4.23 5.81 24.33
N TRP A 15 -5.40 5.20 24.31
CA TRP A 15 -6.56 5.77 23.61
C TRP A 15 -7.19 6.86 24.48
N PRO A 16 -7.66 7.97 23.87
CA PRO A 16 -8.39 9.00 24.59
C PRO A 16 -9.61 8.43 25.33
N PRO A 17 -10.05 9.05 26.44
CA PRO A 17 -11.32 8.70 27.06
C PRO A 17 -12.49 8.86 26.08
N GLY A 18 -13.27 7.80 25.88
CA GLY A 18 -14.37 7.72 24.91
C GLY A 18 -14.07 6.75 23.74
N ASP A 19 -15.12 6.12 23.20
CA ASP A 19 -14.97 5.02 22.23
C ASP A 19 -14.73 5.48 20.77
N ASP A 20 -14.56 6.78 20.51
CA ASP A 20 -14.55 7.34 19.14
C ASP A 20 -13.15 7.47 18.51
N HIS A 21 -12.12 6.99 19.18
CA HIS A 21 -10.73 7.16 18.73
C HIS A 21 -10.47 6.56 17.33
N GLN A 22 -11.08 5.42 17.00
CA GLN A 22 -10.93 4.79 15.68
C GLN A 22 -11.56 5.64 14.58
N HIS A 23 -12.77 6.17 14.82
CA HIS A 23 -13.44 7.08 13.90
C HIS A 23 -12.60 8.33 13.65
N LEU A 24 -12.09 8.96 14.72
CA LEU A 24 -11.23 10.13 14.63
C LEU A 24 -9.98 9.86 13.78
N ARG A 25 -9.33 8.69 13.95
CA ARG A 25 -8.15 8.32 13.14
C ARG A 25 -8.48 8.16 11.66
N ILE A 26 -9.64 7.58 11.34
CA ILE A 26 -10.09 7.45 9.96
C ILE A 26 -10.39 8.83 9.35
N GLN A 27 -11.06 9.73 10.08
CA GLN A 27 -11.32 11.10 9.59
C GLN A 27 -10.01 11.87 9.38
N GLN A 28 -9.05 11.75 10.30
CA GLN A 28 -7.72 12.36 10.16
C GLN A 28 -6.98 11.83 8.93
N ALA A 29 -7.04 10.53 8.64
CA ALA A 29 -6.43 9.96 7.44
C ALA A 29 -7.05 10.54 6.17
N ILE A 30 -8.38 10.75 6.14
CA ILE A 30 -9.06 11.40 5.01
C ILE A 30 -8.60 12.86 4.87
N GLU A 31 -8.54 13.63 5.96
CA GLU A 31 -8.05 15.01 5.93
C GLU A 31 -6.60 15.11 5.46
N GLN A 32 -5.73 14.18 5.90
CA GLN A 32 -4.34 14.10 5.45
C GLN A 32 -4.24 13.78 3.97
N ALA A 33 -5.07 12.88 3.45
CA ALA A 33 -5.09 12.55 2.02
C ALA A 33 -5.54 13.74 1.16
N VAL A 34 -6.54 14.50 1.61
CA VAL A 34 -6.97 15.75 0.94
C VAL A 34 -5.83 16.77 0.94
N LEU A 35 -5.16 16.97 2.09
CA LEU A 35 -4.04 17.89 2.17
C LEU A 35 -2.86 17.44 1.29
N ALA A 36 -2.58 16.14 1.22
CA ALA A 36 -1.56 15.58 0.35
C ALA A 36 -1.90 15.81 -1.13
N ASP A 37 -3.17 15.63 -1.52
CA ASP A 37 -3.67 15.95 -2.85
C ASP A 37 -3.44 17.42 -3.18
N GLU A 38 -3.82 18.35 -2.30
CA GLU A 38 -3.64 19.80 -2.46
C GLU A 38 -2.15 20.23 -2.49
N SER A 39 -1.30 19.51 -1.76
CA SER A 39 0.14 19.80 -1.65
C SER A 39 0.97 19.21 -2.80
N GLY A 40 0.37 18.38 -3.67
CA GLY A 40 1.02 17.86 -4.88
C GLY A 40 1.80 16.56 -4.68
N TYR A 41 1.41 15.75 -3.68
CA TYR A 41 1.91 14.37 -3.56
C TYR A 41 1.41 13.50 -4.71
N GLY A 42 2.20 12.48 -5.09
CA GLY A 42 1.95 11.64 -6.26
C GLY A 42 0.87 10.58 -6.03
N CYS A 43 1.01 9.78 -4.98
CA CYS A 43 0.08 8.71 -4.65
C CYS A 43 -0.17 8.59 -3.14
N TRP A 44 -1.41 8.30 -2.76
CA TRP A 44 -1.77 7.80 -1.43
C TRP A 44 -1.81 6.29 -1.46
N TRP A 45 -0.84 5.66 -0.82
CA TRP A 45 -0.71 4.23 -0.66
C TRP A 45 -1.36 3.77 0.64
N GLN A 46 -2.44 2.99 0.53
CA GLN A 46 -3.16 2.43 1.66
C GLN A 46 -2.82 0.95 1.84
N VAL A 47 -2.39 0.57 3.04
CA VAL A 47 -2.00 -0.80 3.40
C VAL A 47 -3.19 -1.71 3.67
N GLU A 48 -2.97 -3.02 3.72
CA GLU A 48 -3.95 -4.00 4.21
C GLU A 48 -3.37 -4.71 5.44
N HIS A 49 -4.04 -4.60 6.58
CA HIS A 49 -3.68 -5.27 7.83
C HIS A 49 -4.90 -5.74 8.61
N HIS A 50 -4.76 -6.89 9.28
CA HIS A 50 -5.87 -7.53 9.98
C HIS A 50 -5.52 -7.86 11.45
N GLY A 51 -6.44 -7.57 12.37
CA GLY A 51 -6.24 -7.81 13.81
C GLY A 51 -5.13 -6.96 14.46
N ALA A 52 -4.76 -5.85 13.83
CA ALA A 52 -3.59 -5.04 14.16
C ALA A 52 -3.93 -3.79 15.01
N GLU A 53 -4.62 -3.97 16.15
CA GLU A 53 -5.29 -2.91 16.93
C GLU A 53 -4.53 -1.57 17.10
N GLU A 54 -3.23 -1.60 17.41
CA GLU A 54 -2.41 -0.40 17.57
C GLU A 54 -1.66 0.01 16.28
N PHE A 55 -1.37 -0.97 15.42
CA PHE A 55 -0.47 -0.81 14.28
C PHE A 55 -1.17 -0.27 13.05
N SER A 56 -2.36 -0.79 12.71
CA SER A 56 -3.09 -0.34 11.52
C SER A 56 -4.59 -0.59 11.66
N LEU A 57 -5.39 0.45 11.42
CA LEU A 57 -6.84 0.35 11.28
C LEU A 57 -7.28 0.00 9.83
N SER A 58 -6.34 -0.27 8.92
CA SER A 58 -6.60 -0.45 7.49
C SER A 58 -6.90 -1.89 7.11
N SER A 59 -8.05 -2.41 7.53
CA SER A 59 -8.49 -3.78 7.22
C SER A 59 -9.31 -3.92 5.94
N ALA A 60 -9.84 -2.80 5.41
CA ALA A 60 -10.62 -2.72 4.19
C ALA A 60 -10.16 -1.49 3.37
N PRO A 61 -8.91 -1.49 2.87
CA PRO A 61 -8.32 -0.34 2.20
C PRO A 61 -9.14 0.18 1.01
N GLU A 62 -9.86 -0.71 0.31
CA GLU A 62 -10.70 -0.34 -0.83
C GLU A 62 -11.82 0.64 -0.46
N LEU A 63 -12.35 0.56 0.76
CA LEU A 63 -13.41 1.45 1.22
C LEU A 63 -12.87 2.85 1.49
N LEU A 64 -11.69 2.94 2.11
CA LEU A 64 -11.03 4.23 2.31
C LEU A 64 -10.63 4.84 0.97
N LEU A 65 -9.97 4.08 0.08
CA LEU A 65 -9.59 4.56 -1.24
C LEU A 65 -10.80 5.01 -2.07
N ALA A 66 -11.94 4.30 -1.99
CA ALA A 66 -13.18 4.75 -2.61
C ALA A 66 -13.66 6.09 -2.03
N ALA A 67 -13.62 6.29 -0.71
CA ALA A 67 -13.93 7.58 -0.10
C ALA A 67 -12.96 8.69 -0.55
N LEU A 68 -11.66 8.40 -0.63
CA LEU A 68 -10.63 9.35 -1.09
C LEU A 68 -10.81 9.72 -2.55
N SER A 69 -11.26 8.80 -3.40
CA SER A 69 -11.55 9.08 -4.82
C SER A 69 -12.60 10.17 -5.04
N GLN A 70 -13.48 10.37 -4.05
CA GLN A 70 -14.53 11.39 -4.09
C GLN A 70 -14.13 12.70 -3.38
N ARG A 71 -12.96 12.72 -2.75
CA ARG A 71 -12.46 13.84 -1.93
C ARG A 71 -11.18 14.45 -2.46
N THR A 72 -10.56 13.83 -3.45
CA THR A 72 -9.30 14.23 -4.07
C THR A 72 -9.47 14.30 -5.58
N SER A 73 -8.58 15.03 -6.26
CA SER A 73 -8.70 15.33 -7.68
C SER A 73 -7.44 15.09 -8.52
N ARG A 74 -6.26 14.98 -7.88
CA ARG A 74 -4.97 14.83 -8.58
C ARG A 74 -4.17 13.62 -8.11
N ILE A 75 -4.18 13.34 -6.81
CA ILE A 75 -3.41 12.26 -6.21
C ILE A 75 -3.91 10.90 -6.70
N ARG A 76 -2.96 10.00 -6.95
CA ARG A 76 -3.26 8.60 -7.29
C ARG A 76 -3.60 7.81 -6.03
N LEU A 77 -4.34 6.72 -6.18
CA LEU A 77 -4.93 5.96 -5.08
C LEU A 77 -4.47 4.51 -5.17
N GLY A 78 -3.56 4.14 -4.28
CA GLY A 78 -2.83 2.88 -4.40
C GLY A 78 -3.08 1.90 -3.27
N HIS A 79 -3.22 0.62 -3.64
CA HIS A 79 -3.10 -0.49 -2.69
C HIS A 79 -1.62 -0.82 -2.45
N ALA A 80 -1.14 -0.66 -1.23
CA ALA A 80 0.21 -1.07 -0.81
C ALA A 80 0.14 -1.95 0.44
N VAL A 81 -0.49 -3.13 0.39
CA VAL A 81 -0.61 -4.03 -0.76
C VAL A 81 -1.70 -5.06 -0.44
N LEU A 82 -2.43 -5.57 -1.43
CA LEU A 82 -3.45 -6.61 -1.23
C LEU A 82 -2.84 -8.01 -1.23
N ALA A 83 -3.33 -8.86 -0.33
CA ALA A 83 -2.91 -10.25 -0.22
C ALA A 83 -3.89 -11.22 -0.93
N PRO A 84 -3.45 -11.99 -1.94
CA PRO A 84 -4.35 -12.86 -2.69
C PRO A 84 -4.77 -14.17 -1.99
N ARG A 85 -5.83 -14.76 -2.57
CA ARG A 85 -6.48 -16.05 -2.28
C ARG A 85 -7.16 -16.18 -0.93
N GLU A 86 -6.41 -16.44 0.15
CA GLU A 86 -7.03 -16.74 1.46
C GLU A 86 -7.57 -15.50 2.16
N ILE A 87 -7.00 -14.34 1.81
CA ILE A 87 -7.43 -13.04 2.31
C ILE A 87 -8.38 -12.41 1.28
N ASN A 88 -7.93 -12.24 0.04
CA ASN A 88 -8.74 -11.72 -1.06
C ASN A 88 -8.80 -12.68 -2.25
N HIS A 89 -10.01 -13.16 -2.57
CA HIS A 89 -10.22 -13.96 -3.78
C HIS A 89 -9.81 -13.17 -5.05
N PRO A 90 -9.09 -13.75 -6.04
CA PRO A 90 -8.60 -13.01 -7.21
C PRO A 90 -9.68 -12.24 -8.01
N ILE A 91 -10.86 -12.83 -8.21
CA ILE A 91 -11.98 -12.14 -8.86
C ILE A 91 -12.39 -10.90 -8.04
N ARG A 92 -12.39 -10.99 -6.70
CA ARG A 92 -12.74 -9.84 -5.83
C ARG A 92 -11.67 -8.75 -5.88
N ILE A 93 -10.39 -9.11 -6.00
CA ILE A 93 -9.32 -8.14 -6.27
C ILE A 93 -9.62 -7.43 -7.60
N ALA A 94 -9.88 -8.18 -8.66
CA ALA A 94 -10.13 -7.62 -9.98
C ALA A 94 -11.35 -6.69 -10.01
N GLU A 95 -12.48 -7.09 -9.43
CA GLU A 95 -13.71 -6.29 -9.35
C GLU A 95 -13.53 -5.02 -8.50
N ARG A 96 -12.93 -5.12 -7.31
CA ARG A 96 -12.74 -3.97 -6.40
C ARG A 96 -11.78 -2.96 -7.00
N ALA A 97 -10.69 -3.42 -7.61
CA ALA A 97 -9.74 -2.56 -8.29
C ALA A 97 -10.38 -1.88 -9.51
N ALA A 98 -11.15 -2.60 -10.32
CA ALA A 98 -11.85 -2.02 -11.46
C ALA A 98 -12.90 -1.00 -11.02
N MET A 99 -13.64 -1.28 -9.94
CA MET A 99 -14.59 -0.33 -9.35
C MET A 99 -13.88 0.93 -8.83
N LEU A 100 -12.79 0.79 -8.07
CA LEU A 100 -12.01 1.93 -7.59
C LEU A 100 -11.47 2.76 -8.75
N ASP A 101 -11.00 2.11 -9.81
CA ASP A 101 -10.49 2.76 -11.00
C ASP A 101 -11.57 3.56 -11.74
N GLN A 102 -12.80 3.03 -11.79
CA GLN A 102 -13.97 3.76 -12.30
C GLN A 102 -14.34 4.96 -11.42
N LEU A 103 -14.41 4.76 -10.10
CA LEU A 103 -14.76 5.82 -9.14
C LEU A 103 -13.75 6.98 -9.16
N SER A 104 -12.48 6.65 -9.35
CA SER A 104 -11.37 7.61 -9.34
C SER A 104 -11.06 8.23 -10.71
N GLY A 105 -11.73 7.80 -11.77
CA GLY A 105 -11.47 8.31 -13.13
C GLY A 105 -10.10 7.94 -13.67
N GLY A 106 -9.58 6.75 -13.30
CA GLY A 106 -8.31 6.25 -13.81
C GLY A 106 -7.08 6.54 -12.94
N CYS A 107 -7.28 6.70 -11.63
CA CYS A 107 -6.22 7.06 -10.70
C CYS A 107 -5.76 5.89 -9.81
N ALA A 108 -6.20 4.66 -10.08
CA ALA A 108 -5.89 3.51 -9.23
C ALA A 108 -4.48 2.96 -9.48
N GLU A 109 -3.83 2.49 -8.40
CA GLU A 109 -2.57 1.74 -8.42
C GLU A 109 -2.74 0.42 -7.65
N ILE A 110 -2.43 -0.73 -8.26
CA ILE A 110 -2.78 -2.02 -7.66
C ILE A 110 -1.51 -2.80 -7.25
N GLY A 111 -1.15 -2.71 -5.97
CA GLY A 111 -0.07 -3.49 -5.40
C GLY A 111 -0.55 -4.80 -4.78
N LEU A 112 0.17 -5.89 -5.06
CA LEU A 112 -0.06 -7.20 -4.47
C LEU A 112 1.14 -7.66 -3.63
N THR A 113 0.86 -8.55 -2.67
CA THR A 113 1.86 -9.11 -1.76
C THR A 113 1.61 -10.56 -1.42
N ARG A 114 2.57 -11.15 -0.71
CA ARG A 114 2.43 -12.44 -0.04
C ARG A 114 1.86 -12.32 1.38
N SER A 115 1.58 -11.10 1.87
CA SER A 115 1.25 -10.78 3.26
C SER A 115 2.28 -11.29 4.27
N THR A 116 1.92 -11.28 5.56
CA THR A 116 2.82 -11.60 6.66
C THR A 116 2.40 -12.85 7.44
N PRO A 117 3.33 -13.55 8.13
CA PRO A 117 2.99 -14.75 8.89
C PRO A 117 1.85 -14.61 9.92
N PRO A 118 1.67 -13.47 10.63
CA PRO A 118 0.49 -13.27 11.47
C PRO A 118 -0.84 -13.38 10.70
N GLU A 119 -0.92 -12.78 9.51
CA GLU A 119 -2.12 -12.80 8.67
C GLU A 119 -2.33 -14.18 8.05
N TRP A 120 -1.26 -14.90 7.70
CA TRP A 120 -1.37 -16.29 7.24
C TRP A 120 -2.06 -17.17 8.26
N ARG A 121 -1.71 -17.03 9.54
CA ARG A 121 -2.38 -17.78 10.61
C ARG A 121 -3.84 -17.38 10.77
N LEU A 122 -4.13 -16.08 10.68
CA LEU A 122 -5.49 -15.55 10.84
C LEU A 122 -6.45 -16.08 9.76
N PHE A 123 -6.00 -16.15 8.52
CA PHE A 123 -6.82 -16.58 7.38
C PHE A 123 -6.61 -18.03 6.94
N GLY A 124 -5.78 -18.80 7.67
CA GLY A 124 -5.47 -20.19 7.33
C GLY A 124 -4.67 -20.35 6.03
N ALA A 125 -3.86 -19.37 5.67
CA ALA A 125 -2.98 -19.44 4.50
C ALA A 125 -1.77 -20.35 4.80
N ASP A 126 -1.49 -21.27 3.88
CA ASP A 126 -0.36 -22.20 4.00
C ASP A 126 0.93 -21.52 3.50
N PRO A 127 1.94 -21.32 4.36
CA PRO A 127 3.22 -20.73 3.97
C PRO A 127 3.92 -21.43 2.79
N ALA A 128 3.64 -22.72 2.55
CA ALA A 128 4.19 -23.45 1.42
C ALA A 128 3.59 -23.02 0.07
N THR A 129 2.36 -22.49 0.08
CA THR A 129 1.61 -22.19 -1.15
C THR A 129 1.45 -20.69 -1.41
N VAL A 130 1.58 -19.82 -0.39
CA VAL A 130 1.38 -18.36 -0.54
C VAL A 130 2.19 -17.75 -1.70
N ARG A 131 3.41 -18.23 -1.95
CA ARG A 131 4.23 -17.72 -3.07
C ARG A 131 3.61 -18.04 -4.43
N GLU A 132 3.18 -19.28 -4.63
CA GLU A 132 2.49 -19.72 -5.85
C GLU A 132 1.15 -18.99 -6.00
N ARG A 133 0.39 -18.88 -4.92
CA ARG A 133 -0.92 -18.21 -4.92
C ARG A 133 -0.82 -16.72 -5.29
N THR A 134 0.19 -16.02 -4.79
CA THR A 134 0.49 -14.64 -5.21
C THR A 134 0.95 -14.57 -6.65
N ARG A 135 1.79 -15.51 -7.13
CA ARG A 135 2.19 -15.59 -8.55
C ARG A 135 0.97 -15.70 -9.44
N ASP A 136 0.06 -16.63 -9.14
CA ASP A 136 -1.13 -16.86 -9.95
C ASP A 136 -2.00 -15.59 -9.98
N ALA A 137 -2.14 -14.88 -8.86
CA ALA A 137 -2.91 -13.63 -8.81
C ALA A 137 -2.36 -12.55 -9.75
N PHE A 138 -1.03 -12.39 -9.82
CA PHE A 138 -0.40 -11.48 -10.78
C PHE A 138 -0.66 -11.85 -12.24
N GLU A 139 -0.86 -13.14 -12.54
CA GLU A 139 -1.11 -13.61 -13.91
C GLU A 139 -2.59 -13.54 -14.30
N VAL A 140 -3.50 -13.84 -13.36
CA VAL A 140 -4.93 -13.95 -13.68
C VAL A 140 -5.67 -12.62 -13.60
N VAL A 141 -5.36 -11.76 -12.62
CA VAL A 141 -6.09 -10.50 -12.42
C VAL A 141 -6.00 -9.58 -13.65
N PRO A 142 -4.82 -9.39 -14.28
CA PRO A 142 -4.73 -8.52 -15.46
C PRO A 142 -5.45 -9.09 -16.67
N LYS A 143 -5.39 -10.43 -16.84
CA LYS A 143 -6.13 -11.14 -17.90
C LYS A 143 -7.64 -10.93 -17.77
N MET A 144 -8.18 -11.00 -16.55
CA MET A 144 -9.58 -10.70 -16.27
C MET A 144 -9.95 -9.27 -16.68
N TRP A 145 -9.10 -8.27 -16.39
CA TRP A 145 -9.34 -6.88 -16.79
C TRP A 145 -9.29 -6.66 -18.31
N THR A 146 -8.48 -7.45 -19.02
CA THR A 146 -8.40 -7.43 -20.49
C THR A 146 -9.47 -8.28 -21.18
N GLY A 147 -10.39 -8.90 -20.42
CA GLY A 147 -11.54 -9.63 -20.96
C GLY A 147 -11.33 -11.12 -21.18
N ASP A 148 -10.20 -11.71 -20.75
CA ASP A 148 -10.00 -13.15 -20.78
C ASP A 148 -10.75 -13.79 -19.59
N THR A 149 -11.90 -14.38 -19.87
CA THR A 149 -12.73 -15.05 -18.86
C THR A 149 -12.33 -16.51 -18.62
N SER A 150 -11.37 -17.06 -19.37
CA SER A 150 -10.91 -18.44 -19.15
C SER A 150 -10.25 -18.61 -17.79
N VAL A 151 -9.60 -17.55 -17.28
CA VAL A 151 -8.93 -17.52 -15.97
C VAL A 151 -9.89 -17.29 -14.79
N SER A 152 -11.16 -17.01 -15.06
CA SER A 152 -12.22 -16.77 -14.08
C SER A 152 -13.37 -17.76 -14.18
N GLY A 153 -13.18 -18.87 -14.90
CA GLY A 153 -14.24 -19.88 -15.09
C GLY A 153 -15.42 -19.37 -15.93
N GLY A 154 -15.16 -18.48 -16.87
CA GLY A 154 -16.17 -17.86 -17.74
C GLY A 154 -16.83 -16.61 -17.15
N VAL A 155 -16.44 -16.17 -15.95
CA VAL A 155 -17.06 -15.02 -15.27
C VAL A 155 -16.36 -13.71 -15.66
N PRO A 156 -17.04 -12.74 -16.30
CA PRO A 156 -16.44 -11.44 -16.61
C PRO A 156 -16.30 -10.56 -15.36
N VAL A 157 -15.28 -9.71 -15.33
CA VAL A 157 -15.17 -8.64 -14.32
C VAL A 157 -16.06 -7.47 -14.74
N VAL A 158 -16.97 -7.08 -13.86
CA VAL A 158 -17.90 -5.96 -14.09
C VAL A 158 -17.89 -5.02 -12.87
N PRO A 159 -17.65 -3.70 -13.06
CA PRO A 159 -17.29 -3.04 -14.32
C PRO A 159 -15.87 -3.44 -14.79
N ALA A 160 -15.57 -3.27 -16.07
CA ALA A 160 -14.18 -3.26 -16.52
C ALA A 160 -13.46 -2.01 -15.96
N PRO A 161 -12.12 -2.02 -15.82
CA PRO A 161 -11.40 -0.82 -15.38
C PRO A 161 -11.66 0.40 -16.28
N HIS A 162 -11.39 1.60 -15.76
CA HIS A 162 -11.39 2.83 -16.54
C HIS A 162 -10.12 2.94 -17.39
N GLN A 163 -8.97 2.69 -16.79
CA GLN A 163 -7.67 2.69 -17.45
C GLN A 163 -7.59 1.61 -18.53
N ARG A 164 -6.81 1.90 -19.58
CA ARG A 164 -6.49 0.95 -20.66
C ARG A 164 -4.97 0.79 -20.74
N PRO A 165 -4.45 -0.44 -20.90
CA PRO A 165 -5.21 -1.70 -20.93
C PRO A 165 -5.77 -2.12 -19.56
N HIS A 166 -5.18 -1.69 -18.47
CA HIS A 166 -5.64 -1.89 -17.09
C HIS A 166 -4.87 -0.94 -16.14
N PRO A 167 -5.24 -0.83 -14.84
CA PRO A 167 -4.48 -0.06 -13.86
C PRO A 167 -3.06 -0.63 -13.64
N PRO A 168 -2.05 0.17 -13.26
CA PRO A 168 -0.70 -0.32 -13.12
C PRO A 168 -0.57 -1.26 -11.92
N LEU A 169 0.25 -2.29 -12.09
CA LEU A 169 0.49 -3.32 -11.08
C LEU A 169 1.78 -3.05 -10.35
N TRP A 170 1.80 -3.41 -9.06
CA TRP A 170 2.97 -3.29 -8.19
C TRP A 170 3.17 -4.55 -7.35
N GLN A 171 4.43 -4.83 -7.01
CA GLN A 171 4.80 -5.91 -6.11
C GLN A 171 5.56 -5.37 -4.90
N ALA A 172 5.09 -5.73 -3.70
CA ALA A 172 5.89 -5.55 -2.49
C ALA A 172 7.11 -6.48 -2.49
N ALA A 173 8.30 -5.90 -2.29
CA ALA A 173 9.57 -6.62 -2.32
C ALA A 173 10.52 -6.17 -1.20
N SER A 174 11.29 -7.12 -0.67
CA SER A 174 12.27 -6.86 0.42
C SER A 174 13.56 -7.70 0.29
N SER A 175 13.59 -8.67 -0.62
CA SER A 175 14.75 -9.52 -0.90
C SER A 175 15.22 -9.38 -2.36
N PRO A 176 16.51 -9.62 -2.66
CA PRO A 176 17.03 -9.63 -4.04
C PRO A 176 16.14 -10.42 -5.01
N ALA A 177 15.78 -11.65 -4.64
CA ALA A 177 14.92 -12.51 -5.45
C ALA A 177 13.53 -11.90 -5.72
N SER A 178 12.94 -11.20 -4.73
CA SER A 178 11.63 -10.55 -4.93
C SER A 178 11.72 -9.29 -5.82
N PHE A 179 12.84 -8.57 -5.81
CA PHE A 179 13.08 -7.45 -6.73
C PHE A 179 13.27 -7.96 -8.17
N GLU A 180 14.08 -9.00 -8.37
CA GLU A 180 14.23 -9.64 -9.69
C GLU A 180 12.91 -10.23 -10.20
N GLU A 181 12.10 -10.81 -9.31
CA GLU A 181 10.78 -11.35 -9.64
C GLU A 181 9.81 -10.25 -10.10
N ALA A 182 9.79 -9.10 -9.42
CA ALA A 182 8.98 -7.95 -9.84
C ALA A 182 9.39 -7.44 -11.24
N GLY A 183 10.70 -7.33 -11.50
CA GLY A 183 11.21 -6.92 -12.81
C GLY A 183 10.84 -7.90 -13.93
N ARG A 184 11.01 -9.22 -13.69
CA ARG A 184 10.62 -10.26 -14.67
C ARG A 184 9.13 -10.26 -14.99
N ARG A 185 8.28 -9.94 -14.02
CA ARG A 185 6.83 -9.80 -14.23
C ARG A 185 6.45 -8.54 -15.02
N GLY A 186 7.35 -7.57 -15.13
CA GLY A 186 7.07 -6.27 -15.74
C GLY A 186 6.13 -5.40 -14.89
N VAL A 187 6.16 -5.53 -13.56
CA VAL A 187 5.35 -4.72 -12.63
C VAL A 187 6.22 -3.74 -11.85
N GLY A 188 5.62 -2.69 -11.30
CA GLY A 188 6.32 -1.75 -10.43
C GLY A 188 6.76 -2.43 -9.14
N VAL A 189 7.78 -1.92 -8.47
CA VAL A 189 8.25 -2.46 -7.19
C VAL A 189 8.03 -1.47 -6.05
N LEU A 190 7.40 -1.95 -4.97
CA LEU A 190 7.25 -1.27 -3.69
C LEU A 190 8.25 -1.88 -2.70
N GLY A 191 9.37 -1.21 -2.51
CA GLY A 191 10.45 -1.66 -1.65
C GLY A 191 10.23 -1.31 -0.17
N THR A 192 10.39 -2.30 0.71
CA THR A 192 10.46 -2.08 2.16
C THR A 192 11.89 -2.28 2.64
N THR A 193 12.64 -1.17 2.71
CA THR A 193 14.07 -1.20 3.08
C THR A 193 14.34 -0.23 4.23
N LEU A 194 13.44 -0.24 5.22
CA LEU A 194 13.67 0.43 6.48
C LEU A 194 14.99 -0.09 7.08
N TRP A 195 15.87 0.83 7.45
CA TRP A 195 17.17 0.54 8.07
C TRP A 195 18.20 -0.14 7.17
N GLU A 196 17.98 -0.12 5.85
CA GLU A 196 18.94 -0.69 4.90
C GLU A 196 19.99 0.34 4.47
N PRO A 197 21.27 -0.06 4.38
CA PRO A 197 22.31 0.77 3.77
C PRO A 197 21.98 1.15 2.33
N LEU A 198 22.35 2.38 1.93
CA LEU A 198 22.07 2.91 0.59
C LEU A 198 22.68 2.05 -0.54
N ASP A 199 23.83 1.41 -0.31
CA ASP A 199 24.46 0.49 -1.26
C ASP A 199 23.62 -0.77 -1.48
N ARG A 200 22.96 -1.28 -0.42
CA ARG A 200 22.02 -2.40 -0.55
C ARG A 200 20.77 -1.98 -1.31
N VAL A 201 20.22 -0.80 -1.04
CA VAL A 201 19.08 -0.24 -1.80
C VAL A 201 19.44 -0.10 -3.27
N ALA A 202 20.59 0.52 -3.59
CA ALA A 202 21.07 0.67 -4.96
C ALA A 202 21.24 -0.67 -5.67
N ARG A 203 21.77 -1.70 -4.98
CA ARG A 203 21.87 -3.05 -5.52
C ARG A 203 20.50 -3.67 -5.83
N LEU A 204 19.53 -3.54 -4.92
CA LEU A 204 18.16 -4.05 -5.14
C LEU A 204 17.48 -3.38 -6.34
N VAL A 205 17.64 -2.07 -6.48
CA VAL A 205 17.16 -1.33 -7.67
C VAL A 205 17.82 -1.83 -8.94
N GLY A 206 19.15 -2.03 -8.93
CA GLY A 206 19.89 -2.56 -10.07
C GLY A 206 19.38 -3.94 -10.53
N LEU A 207 19.12 -4.84 -9.57
CA LEU A 207 18.56 -6.17 -9.86
C LEU A 207 17.16 -6.09 -10.49
N TYR A 208 16.30 -5.22 -9.96
CA TYR A 208 14.97 -4.98 -10.53
C TYR A 208 15.06 -4.42 -11.96
N ARG A 209 15.85 -3.36 -12.17
CA ARG A 209 15.97 -2.70 -13.48
C ARG A 209 16.55 -3.62 -14.54
N ALA A 210 17.55 -4.44 -14.18
CA ALA A 210 18.11 -5.44 -15.08
C ALA A 210 17.04 -6.46 -15.52
N ALA A 211 16.29 -7.00 -14.56
CA ALA A 211 15.20 -7.93 -14.85
C ALA A 211 14.06 -7.31 -15.67
N ALA A 212 13.68 -6.05 -15.37
CA ALA A 212 12.65 -5.32 -16.10
C ALA A 212 13.05 -5.03 -17.54
N ALA A 213 14.33 -4.72 -17.80
CA ALA A 213 14.84 -4.47 -19.15
C ALA A 213 14.79 -5.71 -20.06
N GLU A 214 14.80 -6.91 -19.48
CA GLU A 214 14.69 -8.20 -20.19
C GLU A 214 13.24 -8.68 -20.33
N CYS A 215 12.27 -8.05 -19.65
CA CYS A 215 10.86 -8.42 -19.74
C CYS A 215 10.32 -8.13 -21.15
N ARG A 216 9.84 -9.18 -21.83
CA ARG A 216 9.17 -9.10 -23.15
C ARG A 216 7.69 -9.44 -23.07
N GLU A 217 7.32 -10.26 -22.09
CA GLU A 217 5.96 -10.74 -21.84
C GLU A 217 5.58 -10.38 -20.39
N PRO A 218 5.16 -9.13 -20.13
CA PRO A 218 4.68 -8.75 -18.81
C PRO A 218 3.44 -9.57 -18.43
N VAL A 219 3.18 -9.72 -17.12
CA VAL A 219 1.96 -10.40 -16.65
C VAL A 219 0.69 -9.61 -16.94
N GLY A 220 0.83 -8.27 -17.02
CA GLY A 220 -0.17 -7.38 -17.59
C GLY A 220 0.05 -7.16 -19.08
N ALA A 221 -0.57 -6.13 -19.63
CA ALA A 221 -0.40 -5.76 -21.04
C ALA A 221 0.70 -4.70 -21.26
N VAL A 222 1.27 -4.13 -20.20
CA VAL A 222 2.36 -3.15 -20.25
C VAL A 222 3.39 -3.41 -19.15
N VAL A 223 4.64 -3.02 -19.40
CA VAL A 223 5.70 -3.01 -18.39
C VAL A 223 5.58 -1.74 -17.54
N ASN A 224 5.39 -1.89 -16.24
CA ASN A 224 5.48 -0.80 -15.27
C ASN A 224 6.89 -0.76 -14.65
N ASP A 225 7.78 0.06 -15.19
CA ASP A 225 9.19 0.18 -14.74
C ASP A 225 9.36 1.28 -13.67
N GLN A 226 8.49 1.25 -12.65
CA GLN A 226 8.53 2.20 -11.53
C GLN A 226 9.07 1.53 -10.26
N VAL A 227 9.82 2.32 -9.49
CA VAL A 227 10.44 1.90 -8.23
C VAL A 227 10.06 2.91 -7.16
N ALA A 228 9.43 2.45 -6.09
CA ALA A 228 9.17 3.26 -4.90
C ALA A 228 9.72 2.57 -3.66
N PHE A 229 10.20 3.37 -2.70
CA PHE A 229 10.64 2.90 -1.40
C PHE A 229 9.91 3.67 -0.31
N PHE A 230 9.45 2.94 0.70
CA PHE A 230 8.90 3.53 1.90
C PHE A 230 10.01 3.90 2.89
N THR A 231 9.89 5.08 3.49
CA THR A 231 10.71 5.52 4.63
C THR A 231 9.86 6.33 5.61
N PHE A 232 10.26 6.34 6.89
CA PHE A 232 9.66 7.23 7.88
C PHE A 232 10.25 8.63 7.74
N VAL A 233 9.39 9.64 7.85
CA VAL A 233 9.79 11.05 7.86
C VAL A 233 9.09 11.73 9.03
N HIS A 234 9.88 12.40 9.86
CA HIS A 234 9.36 13.30 10.90
C HIS A 234 10.08 14.64 10.76
N CYS A 235 9.33 15.68 10.41
CA CYS A 235 9.86 17.03 10.29
C CYS A 235 9.46 17.83 11.53
N ALA A 236 10.46 18.41 12.21
CA ALA A 236 10.27 19.34 13.30
C ALA A 236 11.13 20.59 13.05
N GLU A 237 10.93 21.65 13.84
CA GLU A 237 11.70 22.90 13.70
C GLU A 237 13.20 22.71 13.93
N THR A 238 13.59 21.70 14.72
CA THR A 238 14.99 21.35 15.01
C THR A 238 15.15 19.84 15.11
N ASP A 239 16.36 19.34 14.85
CA ASP A 239 16.71 17.93 15.04
C ASP A 239 16.51 17.50 16.50
N GLU A 240 16.80 18.38 17.46
CA GLU A 240 16.55 18.14 18.89
C GLU A 240 15.06 17.96 19.20
N GLN A 241 14.18 18.73 18.55
CA GLN A 241 12.74 18.54 18.68
C GLN A 241 12.32 17.21 18.02
N ALA A 242 12.83 16.90 16.83
CA ALA A 242 12.52 15.63 16.16
C ALA A 242 12.92 14.41 16.99
N MET A 243 14.07 14.47 17.66
CA MET A 243 14.53 13.44 18.59
C MET A 243 13.63 13.36 19.83
N ARG A 244 13.23 14.50 20.40
CA ARG A 244 12.34 14.55 21.58
C ARG A 244 10.93 14.05 21.30
N ASP A 245 10.41 14.30 20.10
CA ASP A 245 9.11 13.76 19.64
C ASP A 245 9.15 12.23 19.50
N GLY A 246 10.34 11.63 19.55
CA GLY A 246 10.53 10.20 19.48
C GLY A 246 10.46 9.65 18.07
N ALA A 247 10.76 10.45 17.04
CA ALA A 247 10.73 10.02 15.64
C ALA A 247 11.50 8.70 15.41
N ALA A 248 12.69 8.59 16.00
CA ALA A 248 13.51 7.37 15.92
C ALA A 248 12.86 6.18 16.64
N ALA A 249 12.20 6.41 17.78
CA ALA A 249 11.48 5.38 18.52
C ALA A 249 10.23 4.91 17.76
N ALA A 250 9.46 5.84 17.19
CA ALA A 250 8.28 5.55 16.37
C ALA A 250 8.63 4.72 15.13
N ALA A 251 9.77 5.00 14.49
CA ALA A 251 10.28 4.21 13.37
C ALA A 251 10.79 2.81 13.81
N GLY A 252 11.25 2.67 15.05
CA GLY A 252 11.88 1.47 15.60
C GLY A 252 10.95 0.51 16.34
N THR A 253 9.74 0.94 16.71
CA THR A 253 8.77 0.08 17.42
C THR A 253 8.18 -0.98 16.50
N ARG A 254 8.83 -2.15 16.46
CA ARG A 254 8.08 -3.41 16.48
C ARG A 254 7.22 -3.46 17.76
N PRO A 255 6.08 -4.18 17.81
CA PRO A 255 5.14 -4.18 18.95
C PRO A 255 5.69 -4.69 20.31
N ALA A 256 7.01 -4.76 20.51
CA ALA A 256 7.66 -5.42 21.64
C ALA A 256 8.48 -4.50 22.56
N LEU A 257 8.28 -3.18 22.54
CA LEU A 257 8.89 -2.29 23.52
C LEU A 257 7.93 -1.99 24.68
N SER A 258 8.43 -2.12 25.90
CA SER A 258 7.66 -2.01 27.13
C SER A 258 7.05 -0.61 27.31
N PRO A 259 5.93 -0.51 28.07
CA PRO A 259 5.21 0.75 28.27
C PRO A 259 6.05 1.92 28.81
N SER A 260 7.21 1.63 29.42
CA SER A 260 8.06 2.60 30.11
C SER A 260 9.00 3.40 29.19
N SER A 261 8.95 3.19 27.87
CA SER A 261 9.87 3.82 26.89
C SER A 261 9.18 4.69 25.84
N ARG A 262 7.86 4.95 25.98
CA ARG A 262 7.10 5.74 25.00
C ARG A 262 7.31 7.25 25.21
N PRO A 263 7.59 8.03 24.15
CA PRO A 263 7.58 9.49 24.22
C PRO A 263 6.19 10.02 24.58
N PRO A 264 6.07 11.24 25.15
CA PRO A 264 4.78 11.87 25.41
C PRO A 264 3.99 12.09 24.10
N THR A 265 2.67 11.94 24.18
CA THR A 265 1.75 12.13 23.05
C THR A 265 1.83 13.58 22.54
N PRO A 266 2.11 13.81 21.24
CA PRO A 266 2.06 15.16 20.67
C PRO A 266 0.64 15.73 20.75
N SER A 267 0.50 17.00 21.13
CA SER A 267 -0.79 17.70 21.09
C SER A 267 -1.12 18.04 19.63
N TRP A 268 -1.87 17.18 18.95
CA TRP A 268 -2.38 17.47 17.60
C TRP A 268 -3.49 18.53 17.68
N ARG A 269 -3.29 19.69 17.04
CA ARG A 269 -4.35 20.68 16.82
C ARG A 269 -4.93 20.46 15.42
N PRO A 270 -6.26 20.35 15.27
CA PRO A 270 -6.88 20.24 13.95
C PRO A 270 -6.46 21.41 13.06
N TRP A 271 -6.16 21.12 11.80
CA TRP A 271 -5.94 22.14 10.79
C TRP A 271 -7.23 22.93 10.57
N SER A 272 -7.21 24.24 10.87
CA SER A 272 -8.38 25.13 10.79
C SER A 272 -8.65 25.66 9.36
N GLY A 273 -8.19 24.94 8.34
CA GLY A 273 -8.29 25.30 6.92
C GLY A 273 -9.72 25.23 6.39
N ARG A 274 -10.40 26.39 6.41
CA ARG A 274 -11.61 26.82 5.68
C ARG A 274 -12.49 25.73 5.03
N ARG A 275 -13.67 25.54 5.63
CA ARG A 275 -14.89 25.21 4.88
C ARG A 275 -15.20 26.31 3.86
N ARG A 276 -15.24 25.97 2.58
CA ARG A 276 -16.10 26.60 1.58
C ARG A 276 -16.59 25.53 0.61
#